data_AF-A0A4Z0V5D3-F1
#
_entry.id   AF-A0A4Z0V5D3-F1
#
_cell.length_a   1.000
_cell.length_b   1.000
_cell.length_c   1.000
_cell.angle_alpha   90.00
_cell.angle_beta   90.00
_cell.angle_gamma   90.00
#
_symmetry.space_group_name_H-M   'P 1'
#
loop_
_entity.id
_entity.type
_entity.pdbx_description
1 polymer ?
#
loop_
_entity_poly.entity_id
_entity_poly.type
_entity_poly.pdbx_seq_one_letter_code
_entity_poly.pdbx_strand_id
1 'polypeptide(L)'
;MFNAAIRQWRTPLAIFTSLTLLASCSGSADKDRAQALLDSATQAFDSGNYILALSITDSLKRSYPSQIDIRRKALHLTTRATEGLTLHRLETADSLLATLGVKGDSLQKLIRYVKNPIEGYYVGINAKDGGIVGSNGIQARLTPNGNFYLISSLKSKAVKSTSVTVACDGASASTSTVAYDGERNDRSMGAEVITYMGAECDSLGHFIQLHYSQPMTLTFNGSTSYSMPLPQAQAQEIATLYEYSTTMRRAKVASLEKEKLTRALDIARAQAAKTYVEPSDDEK
;
A
#
# COMPACT_ATOMS: atom_id res chain seq x y z
N MET A 1 -60.53 18.86 -30.51
CA MET A 1 -61.03 19.64 -31.67
C MET A 1 -59.80 20.21 -32.37
N PHE A 2 -59.47 19.94 -33.63
CA PHE A 2 -60.10 19.15 -34.68
C PHE A 2 -58.99 18.61 -35.60
N ASN A 3 -59.30 17.47 -36.18
CA ASN A 3 -58.54 16.67 -37.13
C ASN A 3 -58.11 17.40 -38.42
N ALA A 4 -56.94 16.96 -38.91
CA ALA A 4 -56.63 16.46 -40.26
C ALA A 4 -56.81 17.35 -41.50
N ALA A 5 -55.75 17.36 -42.33
CA ALA A 5 -55.87 17.24 -43.78
C ALA A 5 -54.69 16.44 -44.35
N ILE A 6 -55.01 15.26 -44.88
CA ILE A 6 -54.15 14.33 -45.63
C ILE A 6 -54.22 14.72 -47.10
N ARG A 7 -53.10 14.62 -47.86
CA ARG A 7 -53.17 14.04 -49.21
C ARG A 7 -51.83 13.51 -49.72
N GLN A 8 -51.90 12.32 -50.29
CA GLN A 8 -50.82 11.42 -50.69
C GLN A 8 -50.33 11.67 -52.13
N TRP A 9 -49.16 11.08 -52.41
CA TRP A 9 -48.85 10.19 -53.55
C TRP A 9 -47.93 10.74 -54.67
N ARG A 10 -46.74 10.11 -54.84
CA ARG A 10 -46.28 9.33 -56.03
C ARG A 10 -44.76 9.08 -56.01
N THR A 11 -44.37 7.85 -56.34
CA THR A 11 -43.03 7.21 -56.42
C THR A 11 -42.39 7.40 -57.83
N PRO A 12 -41.33 6.65 -58.26
CA PRO A 12 -39.90 6.61 -57.91
C PRO A 12 -38.96 6.84 -59.15
N LEU A 13 -37.62 6.61 -59.00
CA LEU A 13 -36.61 6.18 -60.02
C LEU A 13 -35.40 7.13 -60.30
N ALA A 14 -34.23 6.49 -60.44
CA ALA A 14 -33.03 6.85 -61.24
C ALA A 14 -31.74 7.35 -60.53
N ILE A 15 -30.84 6.36 -60.38
CA ILE A 15 -29.37 6.31 -60.40
C ILE A 15 -28.63 7.59 -60.88
N PHE A 16 -27.67 8.05 -60.10
CA PHE A 16 -26.45 8.71 -60.59
C PHE A 16 -25.22 8.20 -59.82
N THR A 17 -24.32 7.56 -60.55
CA THR A 17 -22.97 7.18 -60.15
C THR A 17 -22.12 8.42 -59.86
N SER A 18 -21.48 8.46 -58.69
CA SER A 18 -20.30 9.31 -58.49
C SER A 18 -19.18 8.47 -57.87
N LEU A 19 -18.18 8.26 -58.72
CA LEU A 19 -16.89 7.67 -58.43
C LEU A 19 -16.17 8.53 -57.37
N THR A 20 -16.13 8.06 -56.12
CA THR A 20 -15.19 8.58 -55.13
C THR A 20 -14.03 7.61 -55.00
N LEU A 21 -13.00 7.88 -55.80
CA LEU A 21 -11.64 7.44 -55.55
C LEU A 21 -11.18 8.06 -54.22
N LEU A 22 -11.40 7.37 -53.10
CA LEU A 22 -10.62 7.63 -51.90
C LEU A 22 -9.37 6.76 -51.96
N ALA A 23 -8.26 7.47 -52.14
CA ALA A 23 -6.91 6.97 -52.16
C ALA A 23 -6.63 6.00 -50.99
N SER A 24 -6.52 4.72 -51.33
CA SER A 24 -5.80 3.74 -50.53
C SER A 24 -4.30 4.03 -50.66
N CYS A 25 -3.81 4.96 -49.84
CA CYS A 25 -2.39 5.32 -49.73
C CYS A 25 -1.99 5.72 -48.29
N SER A 26 -2.71 5.26 -47.27
CA SER A 26 -2.28 5.42 -45.85
C SER A 26 -1.50 4.21 -45.32
N GLY A 27 -1.46 3.09 -46.05
CA GLY A 27 -0.88 1.84 -45.57
C GLY A 27 0.61 1.89 -45.25
N SER A 28 1.40 2.68 -46.01
CA SER A 28 2.84 2.88 -45.74
C SER A 28 3.07 3.81 -44.55
N ALA A 29 2.39 4.96 -44.50
CA ALA A 29 2.53 5.92 -43.41
C ALA A 29 2.10 5.35 -42.04
N ASP A 30 1.04 4.53 -42.01
CA ASP A 30 0.61 3.87 -40.77
C ASP A 30 1.56 2.75 -40.35
N LYS A 31 2.16 2.04 -41.31
CA LYS A 31 3.23 1.05 -41.04
C LYS A 31 4.46 1.73 -40.45
N ASP A 32 4.89 2.87 -41.01
CA ASP A 32 6.07 3.62 -40.54
C ASP A 32 5.86 4.16 -39.12
N ARG A 33 4.67 4.72 -38.84
CA ARG A 33 4.32 5.18 -37.48
C ARG A 33 4.25 4.03 -36.47
N ALA A 34 3.67 2.90 -36.86
CA ALA A 34 3.64 1.71 -36.01
C ALA A 34 5.05 1.16 -35.74
N GLN A 35 5.93 1.20 -36.73
CA GLN A 35 7.33 0.81 -36.58
C GLN A 35 8.07 1.78 -35.63
N ALA A 36 7.88 3.09 -35.77
CA ALA A 36 8.49 4.08 -34.87
C ALA A 36 8.06 3.89 -33.40
N LEU A 37 6.81 3.51 -33.15
CA LEU A 37 6.36 3.13 -31.79
C LEU A 37 7.03 1.85 -31.29
N LEU A 38 7.21 0.84 -32.15
CA LEU A 38 7.91 -0.38 -31.80
C LEU A 38 9.38 -0.10 -31.46
N ASP A 39 10.04 0.75 -32.23
CA ASP A 39 11.43 1.15 -32.00
C ASP A 39 11.56 1.92 -30.69
N SER A 40 10.63 2.84 -30.42
CA SER A 40 10.57 3.59 -29.15
C SER A 40 10.33 2.66 -27.95
N ALA A 41 9.44 1.67 -28.09
CA ALA A 41 9.21 0.66 -27.07
C ALA A 41 10.46 -0.21 -26.82
N THR A 42 11.19 -0.53 -27.88
CA THR A 42 12.43 -1.32 -27.81
C THR A 42 13.52 -0.52 -27.08
N GLN A 43 13.67 0.77 -27.39
CA GLN A 43 14.60 1.65 -26.66
C GLN A 43 14.24 1.78 -25.17
N ALA A 44 12.94 1.88 -24.85
CA ALA A 44 12.48 1.88 -23.46
C ALA A 44 12.80 0.55 -22.76
N PHE A 45 12.66 -0.57 -23.45
CA PHE A 45 13.03 -1.89 -22.92
C PHE A 45 14.54 -2.01 -22.69
N ASP A 46 15.37 -1.61 -23.66
CA ASP A 46 16.84 -1.72 -23.60
C ASP A 46 17.43 -0.81 -22.52
N SER A 47 16.77 0.30 -22.20
CA SER A 47 17.13 1.18 -21.08
C SER A 47 16.60 0.69 -19.71
N GLY A 48 15.95 -0.47 -19.65
CA GLY A 48 15.37 -1.02 -18.42
C GLY A 48 14.07 -0.36 -17.98
N ASN A 49 13.52 0.58 -18.76
CA ASN A 49 12.25 1.23 -18.47
C ASN A 49 11.06 0.38 -18.97
N TYR A 50 10.87 -0.76 -18.31
CA TYR A 50 9.86 -1.74 -18.69
C TYR A 50 8.42 -1.20 -18.60
N ILE A 51 8.12 -0.30 -17.65
CA ILE A 51 6.80 0.33 -17.54
C ILE A 51 6.49 1.15 -18.79
N LEU A 52 7.45 1.98 -19.24
CA LEU A 52 7.29 2.76 -20.45
C LEU A 52 7.16 1.85 -21.68
N ALA A 53 8.02 0.84 -21.81
CA ALA A 53 7.94 -0.13 -22.90
C ALA A 53 6.55 -0.78 -23.02
N LEU A 54 5.99 -1.24 -21.90
CA LEU A 54 4.63 -1.81 -21.84
C LEU A 54 3.58 -0.80 -22.30
N SER A 55 3.61 0.43 -21.78
CA SER A 55 2.65 1.48 -22.15
C SER A 55 2.68 1.83 -23.65
N ILE A 56 3.86 1.84 -24.27
CA ILE A 56 4.02 2.10 -25.70
C ILE A 56 3.50 0.91 -26.51
N THR A 57 3.83 -0.33 -26.13
CA THR A 57 3.33 -1.53 -26.83
C THR A 57 1.80 -1.66 -26.75
N ASP A 58 1.17 -1.31 -25.62
CA ASP A 58 -0.29 -1.27 -25.49
C ASP A 58 -0.91 -0.23 -26.42
N SER A 59 -0.31 0.96 -26.47
CA SER A 59 -0.72 2.02 -27.40
C SER A 59 -0.60 1.58 -28.86
N LEU A 60 0.50 0.93 -29.24
CA LEU A 60 0.72 0.37 -30.58
C LEU A 60 -0.36 -0.65 -30.95
N LYS A 61 -0.63 -1.62 -30.07
CA LYS A 61 -1.63 -2.68 -30.31
C LYS A 61 -3.04 -2.12 -30.48
N ARG A 62 -3.37 -1.03 -29.77
CA ARG A 62 -4.67 -0.35 -29.84
C ARG A 62 -4.82 0.49 -31.09
N SER A 63 -3.79 1.28 -31.43
CA SER A 63 -3.86 2.27 -32.51
C SER A 63 -3.67 1.69 -33.91
N TYR A 64 -2.98 0.55 -34.04
CA TYR A 64 -2.62 -0.03 -35.35
C TYR A 64 -3.04 -1.50 -35.50
N PRO A 65 -4.34 -1.84 -35.40
CA PRO A 65 -4.82 -3.22 -35.38
C PRO A 65 -4.51 -4.00 -36.66
N SER A 66 -4.43 -3.33 -37.81
CA SER A 66 -4.14 -3.91 -39.13
C SER A 66 -2.68 -4.27 -39.37
N GLN A 67 -1.74 -3.79 -38.54
CA GLN A 67 -0.30 -4.01 -38.71
C GLN A 67 0.14 -5.32 -38.00
N ILE A 68 -0.30 -6.47 -38.53
CA ILE A 68 -0.21 -7.78 -37.84
C ILE A 68 1.23 -8.17 -37.46
N ASP A 69 2.21 -8.01 -38.35
CA ASP A 69 3.59 -8.41 -38.07
C ASP A 69 4.26 -7.51 -37.02
N ILE A 70 4.02 -6.20 -37.08
CA ILE A 70 4.50 -5.24 -36.07
C ILE A 70 3.84 -5.56 -34.72
N ARG A 71 2.55 -5.90 -34.70
CA ARG A 71 1.85 -6.33 -33.49
C ARG A 71 2.41 -7.63 -32.92
N ARG A 72 2.81 -8.59 -33.75
CA ARG A 72 3.47 -9.83 -33.29
C ARG A 72 4.81 -9.51 -32.59
N LYS A 73 5.62 -8.62 -33.17
CA LYS A 73 6.86 -8.13 -32.54
C LYS A 73 6.57 -7.37 -31.23
N ALA A 74 5.58 -6.49 -31.22
CA ALA A 74 5.17 -5.76 -30.02
C ALA A 74 4.65 -6.69 -28.92
N LEU A 75 3.94 -7.77 -29.26
CA LEU A 75 3.50 -8.79 -28.32
C LEU A 75 4.69 -9.52 -27.68
N HIS A 76 5.66 -9.94 -28.49
CA HIS A 76 6.89 -10.55 -27.98
C HIS A 76 7.66 -9.60 -27.05
N LEU A 77 7.78 -8.31 -27.43
CA LEU A 77 8.39 -7.29 -26.57
C LEU A 77 7.59 -7.08 -25.27
N THR A 78 6.26 -7.12 -25.32
CA THR A 78 5.38 -7.04 -24.13
C THR A 78 5.73 -8.17 -23.14
N THR A 79 5.87 -9.41 -23.63
CA THR A 79 6.21 -10.57 -22.80
C THR A 79 7.57 -10.38 -22.13
N ARG A 80 8.60 -10.00 -22.89
CA ARG A 80 9.95 -9.75 -22.36
C ARG A 80 9.97 -8.60 -21.36
N ALA A 81 9.29 -7.49 -21.65
CA ALA A 81 9.18 -6.35 -20.75
C ALA A 81 8.44 -6.71 -19.46
N THR A 82 7.44 -7.58 -19.52
CA THR A 82 6.72 -8.08 -18.33
C THR A 82 7.64 -8.93 -17.45
N GLU A 83 8.44 -9.82 -18.05
CA GLU A 83 9.44 -10.60 -17.30
C GLU A 83 10.49 -9.68 -16.66
N GLY A 84 11.06 -8.74 -17.43
CA GLY A 84 12.03 -7.77 -16.93
C GLY A 84 11.49 -6.93 -15.77
N LEU A 85 10.25 -6.42 -15.89
CA LEU A 85 9.60 -5.69 -14.81
C LEU A 85 9.38 -6.56 -13.57
N THR A 86 9.01 -7.83 -13.75
CA THR A 86 8.80 -8.78 -12.66
C THR A 86 10.10 -9.05 -11.92
N LEU A 87 11.20 -9.28 -12.65
CA LEU A 87 12.54 -9.45 -12.08
C LEU A 87 13.00 -8.21 -11.31
N HIS A 88 12.88 -7.02 -11.90
CA HIS A 88 13.25 -5.77 -11.22
C HIS A 88 12.44 -5.56 -9.93
N ARG A 89 11.13 -5.87 -9.94
CA ARG A 89 10.30 -5.79 -8.72
C ARG A 89 10.71 -6.83 -7.68
N LEU A 90 11.13 -8.02 -8.11
CA LEU A 90 11.61 -9.07 -7.22
C LEU A 90 12.90 -8.63 -6.51
N GLU A 91 13.86 -8.08 -7.25
CA GLU A 91 15.10 -7.51 -6.70
C GLU A 91 14.82 -6.39 -5.69
N THR A 92 13.85 -5.53 -6.00
CA THR A 92 13.41 -4.46 -5.10
C THR A 92 12.80 -5.02 -3.82
N ALA A 93 11.91 -6.02 -3.93
CA ALA A 93 11.29 -6.67 -2.78
C ALA A 93 12.32 -7.39 -1.89
N ASP A 94 13.31 -8.05 -2.50
CA ASP A 94 14.41 -8.71 -1.79
C ASP A 94 15.30 -7.73 -1.04
N SER A 95 15.70 -6.65 -1.70
CA SER A 95 16.50 -5.59 -1.07
C SER A 95 15.74 -4.95 0.10
N LEU A 96 14.44 -4.71 -0.06
CA LEU A 96 13.60 -4.18 1.00
C LEU A 96 13.46 -5.15 2.17
N LEU A 97 13.33 -6.45 1.92
CA LEU A 97 13.28 -7.46 2.99
C LEU A 97 14.58 -7.52 3.78
N ALA A 98 15.73 -7.49 3.11
CA ALA A 98 17.02 -7.52 3.78
C ALA A 98 17.20 -6.30 4.70
N THR A 99 16.90 -5.09 4.19
CA THR A 99 17.01 -3.85 4.99
C THR A 99 16.03 -3.84 6.17
N LEU A 100 14.79 -4.29 5.98
CA LEU A 100 13.81 -4.39 7.06
C LEU A 100 14.17 -5.46 8.08
N GLY A 101 14.81 -6.56 7.67
CA GLY A 101 15.32 -7.59 8.57
C GLY A 101 16.36 -7.04 9.55
N VAL A 102 17.39 -6.37 9.04
CA VAL A 102 18.43 -5.73 9.88
C VAL A 102 17.83 -4.71 10.85
N LYS A 103 16.86 -3.92 10.39
CA LYS A 103 16.15 -2.96 11.23
C LYS A 103 15.32 -3.65 12.32
N GLY A 104 14.59 -4.71 11.95
CA GLY A 104 13.82 -5.54 12.86
C GLY A 104 14.70 -6.12 13.98
N ASP A 105 15.82 -6.74 13.62
CA ASP A 105 16.78 -7.33 14.57
C ASP A 105 17.36 -6.28 15.53
N SER A 106 17.57 -5.06 15.04
CA SER A 106 18.08 -3.96 15.86
C SER A 106 17.04 -3.47 16.87
N LEU A 107 15.78 -3.31 16.44
CA LEU A 107 14.67 -2.89 17.30
C LEU A 107 14.27 -3.98 18.30
N GLN A 108 14.37 -5.25 17.91
CA GLN A 108 14.05 -6.38 18.79
C GLN A 108 14.91 -6.38 20.07
N LYS A 109 16.15 -5.89 20.00
CA LYS A 109 17.05 -5.75 21.15
C LYS A 109 16.59 -4.69 22.16
N LEU A 110 15.66 -3.81 21.77
CA LEU A 110 15.14 -2.71 22.59
C LEU A 110 13.79 -3.03 23.23
N ILE A 111 13.27 -4.23 23.01
CA ILE A 111 12.00 -4.70 23.57
C ILE A 111 12.20 -5.99 24.35
N ARG A 112 11.26 -6.27 25.25
CA ARG A 112 11.23 -7.52 26.04
C ARG A 112 9.84 -8.11 26.04
N TYR A 113 9.77 -9.43 26.09
CA TYR A 113 8.51 -10.16 26.20
C TYR A 113 8.03 -10.22 27.65
N VAL A 114 6.74 -9.95 27.87
CA VAL A 114 6.05 -10.06 29.15
C VAL A 114 5.03 -11.18 29.05
N LYS A 115 5.19 -12.20 29.91
CA LYS A 115 4.23 -13.31 30.00
C LYS A 115 2.93 -12.80 30.62
N ASN A 116 1.81 -13.14 29.99
CA ASN A 116 0.46 -12.88 30.49
C ASN A 116 -0.36 -14.18 30.41
N PRO A 117 -1.30 -14.44 31.34
CA PRO A 117 -2.14 -15.64 31.31
C PRO A 117 -3.00 -15.83 30.07
N ILE A 118 -3.38 -14.74 29.37
CA ILE A 118 -4.21 -14.78 28.15
C ILE A 118 -3.31 -14.81 26.91
N GLU A 119 -2.61 -13.71 26.65
CA GLU A 119 -1.65 -13.58 25.56
C GLU A 119 -0.52 -12.64 26.01
N GLY A 120 0.72 -13.13 25.98
CA GLY A 120 1.85 -12.28 26.31
C GLY A 120 2.07 -11.18 25.27
N TYR A 121 2.86 -10.19 25.62
CA TYR A 121 3.06 -9.00 24.80
C TYR A 121 4.48 -8.46 24.97
N TYR A 122 4.94 -7.66 24.02
CA TYR A 122 6.19 -6.93 24.13
C TYR A 122 5.95 -5.53 24.67
N VAL A 123 6.94 -5.06 25.43
CA VAL A 123 7.09 -3.68 25.94
C VAL A 123 8.52 -3.23 25.72
N GLY A 124 8.82 -1.94 25.95
CA GLY A 124 10.18 -1.45 25.94
C GLY A 124 11.06 -2.20 26.96
N ILE A 125 12.34 -2.39 26.66
CA ILE A 125 13.26 -3.14 27.54
C ILE A 125 13.34 -2.55 28.96
N ASN A 126 13.21 -1.22 29.08
CA ASN A 126 13.22 -0.48 30.34
C ASN A 126 11.83 -0.17 30.89
N ALA A 127 10.76 -0.73 30.31
CA ALA A 127 9.41 -0.54 30.83
C ALA A 127 9.30 -1.06 32.27
N LYS A 128 8.55 -0.38 33.13
CA LYS A 128 8.36 -0.80 34.51
C LYS A 128 7.57 -2.10 34.59
N ASP A 129 7.99 -2.99 35.50
CA ASP A 129 7.22 -4.19 35.83
C ASP A 129 5.90 -3.82 36.50
N GLY A 130 4.84 -4.56 36.16
CA GLY A 130 3.46 -4.25 36.56
C GLY A 130 2.70 -3.35 35.57
N GLY A 131 3.38 -2.74 34.59
CA GLY A 131 2.76 -1.91 33.54
C GLY A 131 2.30 -0.53 34.03
N ILE A 132 1.45 0.13 33.23
CA ILE A 132 0.98 1.50 33.52
C ILE A 132 -0.31 1.54 34.38
N VAL A 133 -0.98 0.40 34.58
CA VAL A 133 -2.27 0.33 35.29
C VAL A 133 -2.12 0.82 36.73
N GLY A 134 -2.96 1.78 37.12
CA GLY A 134 -2.91 2.38 38.47
C GLY A 134 -1.88 3.52 38.60
N SER A 135 -1.36 4.01 37.48
CA SER A 135 -0.53 5.22 37.40
C SER A 135 -1.12 6.20 36.37
N ASN A 136 -0.49 7.37 36.21
CA ASN A 136 -0.88 8.31 35.17
C ASN A 136 0.06 8.19 33.97
N GLY A 137 -0.48 7.96 32.79
CA GLY A 137 0.29 7.99 31.55
C GLY A 137 -0.26 7.07 30.47
N ILE A 138 0.62 6.73 29.54
CA ILE A 138 0.31 5.84 28.41
C ILE A 138 1.49 4.91 28.15
N GLN A 139 1.19 3.67 27.75
CA GLN A 139 2.18 2.67 27.42
C GLN A 139 1.82 1.99 26.11
N ALA A 140 2.81 1.81 25.24
CA ALA A 140 2.67 0.95 24.08
C ALA A 140 2.86 -0.52 24.45
N ARG A 141 2.13 -1.37 23.75
CA ARG A 141 2.33 -2.82 23.76
C ARG A 141 2.23 -3.36 22.34
N LEU A 142 2.85 -4.51 22.15
CA LEU A 142 2.84 -5.21 20.88
C LEU A 142 2.51 -6.68 21.12
N THR A 143 1.56 -7.23 20.36
CA THR A 143 1.31 -8.67 20.41
C THR A 143 2.44 -9.45 19.70
N PRO A 144 2.56 -10.77 19.92
CA PRO A 144 3.53 -11.60 19.19
C PRO A 144 3.37 -11.54 17.67
N ASN A 145 2.15 -11.28 17.20
CA ASN A 145 1.83 -11.13 15.77
C ASN A 145 2.16 -9.73 15.22
N GLY A 146 2.73 -8.82 16.04
CA GLY A 146 3.11 -7.47 15.62
C GLY A 146 1.97 -6.45 15.66
N ASN A 147 0.86 -6.73 16.35
CA ASN A 147 -0.22 -5.76 16.48
C ASN A 147 0.11 -4.75 17.58
N PHE A 148 0.29 -3.49 17.19
CA PHE A 148 0.53 -2.37 18.09
C PHE A 148 -0.78 -1.92 18.73
N TYR A 149 -0.72 -1.64 20.03
CA TYR A 149 -1.82 -1.08 20.79
C TYR A 149 -1.30 -0.21 21.93
N LEU A 150 -2.12 0.74 22.38
CA LEU A 150 -1.81 1.64 23.48
C LEU A 150 -2.73 1.35 24.68
N ILE A 151 -2.18 1.47 25.88
CA ILE A 151 -2.96 1.50 27.12
C ILE A 151 -2.74 2.83 27.79
N SER A 152 -3.82 3.59 28.02
CA SER A 152 -3.80 4.75 28.90
C SER A 152 -4.25 4.37 30.30
N SER A 153 -3.70 5.02 31.32
CA SER A 153 -4.18 4.92 32.69
C SER A 153 -4.19 6.30 33.34
N LEU A 154 -5.27 6.63 34.02
CA LEU A 154 -5.42 7.86 34.80
C LEU A 154 -6.01 7.53 36.17
N LYS A 155 -5.23 7.75 37.23
CA LYS A 155 -5.65 7.49 38.63
C LYS A 155 -5.91 8.77 39.41
N SER A 156 -5.20 9.86 39.09
CA SER A 156 -5.25 11.08 39.92
C SER A 156 -6.56 11.86 39.85
N LYS A 157 -7.37 11.64 38.81
CA LYS A 157 -8.61 12.39 38.60
C LYS A 157 -9.58 11.58 37.74
N ALA A 158 -10.84 11.52 38.15
CA ALA A 158 -11.89 10.96 37.30
C ALA A 158 -12.34 12.02 36.28
N VAL A 159 -11.97 11.84 35.02
CA VAL A 159 -12.40 12.73 33.90
C VAL A 159 -13.38 12.05 32.95
N LYS A 160 -13.69 10.77 33.21
CA LYS A 160 -14.47 9.87 32.36
C LYS A 160 -13.87 9.77 30.96
N SER A 161 -12.57 9.52 30.89
CA SER A 161 -11.81 9.51 29.65
C SER A 161 -12.39 8.49 28.65
N THR A 162 -12.29 8.84 27.38
CA THR A 162 -12.66 8.01 26.22
C THR A 162 -11.60 8.06 25.13
N SER A 163 -10.73 9.07 25.13
CA SER A 163 -9.58 9.17 24.22
C SER A 163 -8.41 9.90 24.90
N VAL A 164 -7.25 9.83 24.26
CA VAL A 164 -6.09 10.65 24.63
C VAL A 164 -5.59 11.46 23.43
N THR A 165 -4.98 12.59 23.72
CA THR A 165 -4.31 13.46 22.74
C THR A 165 -2.87 13.70 23.19
N VAL A 166 -1.92 13.64 22.26
CA VAL A 166 -0.56 14.11 22.48
C VAL A 166 -0.29 15.30 21.58
N ALA A 167 0.32 16.34 22.14
CA ALA A 167 0.65 17.57 21.44
C ALA A 167 2.08 18.05 21.72
N CYS A 168 2.72 18.60 20.70
CA CYS A 168 3.99 19.33 20.77
C CYS A 168 4.07 20.33 19.60
N ASP A 169 4.73 21.47 19.82
CA ASP A 169 5.03 22.48 18.79
C ASP A 169 3.82 22.88 17.91
N GLY A 170 2.63 23.00 18.50
CA GLY A 170 1.39 23.39 17.79
C GLY A 170 0.76 22.29 16.93
N ALA A 171 1.34 21.10 16.89
CA ALA A 171 0.76 19.91 16.28
C ALA A 171 0.22 18.95 17.35
N SER A 172 -0.72 18.09 16.96
CA SER A 172 -1.29 17.07 17.85
C SER A 172 -1.86 15.89 17.09
N ALA A 173 -1.91 14.73 17.74
CA ALA A 173 -2.68 13.58 17.32
C ALA A 173 -3.49 13.03 18.49
N SER A 174 -4.54 12.28 18.18
CA SER A 174 -5.43 11.66 19.17
C SER A 174 -5.71 10.21 18.81
N THR A 175 -6.00 9.41 19.82
CA THR A 175 -6.65 8.11 19.60
C THR A 175 -8.09 8.32 19.13
N SER A 176 -8.69 7.26 18.59
CA SER A 176 -10.14 7.15 18.50
C SER A 176 -10.79 7.17 19.89
N THR A 177 -12.09 7.48 19.90
CA THR A 177 -12.94 7.43 21.08
C THR A 177 -13.35 5.99 21.37
N VAL A 178 -13.06 5.51 22.58
CA VAL A 178 -13.55 4.23 23.12
C VAL A 178 -14.52 4.56 24.25
N ALA A 179 -15.81 4.26 24.04
CA ALA A 179 -16.83 4.47 25.06
C ALA A 179 -16.60 3.56 26.28
N TYR A 180 -17.11 3.96 27.43
CA TYR A 180 -17.07 3.12 28.63
C TYR A 180 -17.87 1.83 28.39
N ASP A 181 -17.20 0.70 28.49
CA ASP A 181 -17.76 -0.64 28.29
C ASP A 181 -17.49 -1.59 29.48
N GLY A 182 -16.67 -1.18 30.44
CA GLY A 182 -16.28 -2.00 31.59
C GLY A 182 -15.25 -3.09 31.26
N GLU A 183 -14.71 -3.10 30.04
CA GLU A 183 -13.72 -4.06 29.58
C GLU A 183 -12.50 -3.35 28.99
N ARG A 184 -12.66 -2.70 27.82
CA ARG A 184 -11.57 -1.98 27.15
C ARG A 184 -11.40 -0.57 27.69
N ASN A 185 -12.48 0.07 28.10
CA ASN A 185 -12.50 1.29 28.89
C ASN A 185 -13.08 0.91 30.25
N ASP A 186 -12.18 0.52 31.14
CA ASP A 186 -12.46 0.13 32.50
C ASP A 186 -12.19 1.29 33.47
N ARG A 187 -12.98 1.35 34.54
CA ARG A 187 -12.85 2.36 35.59
C ARG A 187 -12.78 1.73 36.99
N SER A 188 -12.51 0.43 37.04
CA SER A 188 -12.37 -0.29 38.30
C SER A 188 -11.11 0.16 39.05
N MET A 189 -11.02 -0.20 40.34
CA MET A 189 -9.82 0.04 41.16
C MET A 189 -9.39 1.52 41.29
N GLY A 190 -10.30 2.47 40.99
CA GLY A 190 -10.05 3.90 41.11
C GLY A 190 -9.14 4.48 40.03
N ALA A 191 -8.98 3.80 38.89
CA ALA A 191 -8.25 4.30 37.74
C ALA A 191 -9.09 4.14 36.46
N GLU A 192 -9.03 5.12 35.58
CA GLU A 192 -9.57 5.02 34.22
C GLU A 192 -8.49 4.38 33.33
N VAL A 193 -8.76 3.19 32.79
CA VAL A 193 -7.84 2.41 31.97
C VAL A 193 -8.47 2.16 30.62
N ILE A 194 -7.79 2.55 29.55
CA ILE A 194 -8.33 2.41 28.19
C ILE A 194 -7.32 1.70 27.30
N THR A 195 -7.75 0.64 26.63
CA THR A 195 -6.97 -0.06 25.60
C THR A 195 -7.41 0.37 24.22
N TYR A 196 -6.51 0.96 23.43
CA TYR A 196 -6.72 1.38 22.05
C TYR A 196 -5.96 0.45 21.10
N MET A 197 -6.64 -0.17 20.15
CA MET A 197 -6.08 -1.24 19.32
C MET A 197 -5.94 -0.81 17.86
N GLY A 198 -4.80 -1.15 17.25
CA GLY A 198 -4.60 -1.00 15.80
C GLY A 198 -4.89 0.42 15.31
N ALA A 199 -5.84 0.54 14.38
CA ALA A 199 -6.19 1.82 13.74
C ALA A 199 -6.63 2.91 14.74
N GLU A 200 -7.17 2.53 15.90
CA GLU A 200 -7.60 3.49 16.93
C GLU A 200 -6.45 4.28 17.55
N CYS A 201 -5.21 3.80 17.42
CA CYS A 201 -4.03 4.42 18.00
C CYS A 201 -2.87 4.63 17.01
N ASP A 202 -3.04 4.25 15.75
CA ASP A 202 -1.97 4.28 14.73
C ASP A 202 -1.47 5.72 14.49
N SER A 203 -2.39 6.68 14.35
CA SER A 203 -2.04 8.10 14.17
C SER A 203 -1.28 8.67 15.37
N LEU A 204 -1.69 8.31 16.59
CA LEU A 204 -1.02 8.75 17.82
C LEU A 204 0.37 8.11 17.97
N GLY A 205 0.48 6.82 17.71
CA GLY A 205 1.76 6.11 17.72
C GLY A 205 2.76 6.68 16.71
N HIS A 206 2.29 6.97 15.50
CA HIS A 206 3.09 7.63 14.47
C HIS A 206 3.52 9.04 14.88
N PHE A 207 2.59 9.85 15.41
CA PHE A 207 2.90 11.19 15.88
C PHE A 207 4.00 11.16 16.95
N ILE A 208 3.87 10.31 17.97
CA ILE A 208 4.89 10.17 19.01
C ILE A 208 6.22 9.71 18.40
N GLN A 209 6.20 8.76 17.45
CA GLN A 209 7.42 8.29 16.79
C GLN A 209 8.15 9.38 15.99
N LEU A 210 7.44 10.37 15.43
CA LEU A 210 8.06 11.51 14.74
C LEU A 210 8.63 12.57 15.71
N HIS A 211 8.03 12.69 16.90
CA HIS A 211 8.28 13.81 17.83
C HIS A 211 8.89 13.39 19.18
N TYR A 212 9.26 12.12 19.37
CA TYR A 212 9.64 11.59 20.69
C TYR A 212 10.84 12.28 21.35
N SER A 213 11.67 13.03 20.61
CA SER A 213 12.79 13.81 21.16
C SER A 213 12.38 15.17 21.70
N GLN A 214 11.12 15.59 21.49
CA GLN A 214 10.58 16.88 21.91
C GLN A 214 9.71 16.72 23.18
N PRO A 215 9.65 17.75 24.04
CA PRO A 215 8.69 17.79 25.13
C PRO A 215 7.25 17.73 24.60
N MET A 216 6.47 16.77 25.08
CA MET A 216 5.09 16.54 24.67
C MET A 216 4.13 16.67 25.87
N THR A 217 2.91 17.09 25.59
CA THR A 217 1.80 17.09 26.55
C THR A 217 0.83 15.97 26.22
N LEU A 218 0.54 15.11 27.19
CA LEU A 218 -0.52 14.11 27.14
C LEU A 218 -1.79 14.70 27.77
N THR A 219 -2.90 14.61 27.07
CA THR A 219 -4.23 15.02 27.54
C THR A 219 -5.18 13.83 27.50
N PHE A 220 -5.83 13.56 28.62
CA PHE A 220 -6.93 12.62 28.73
C PHE A 220 -8.24 13.37 28.47
N ASN A 221 -8.99 12.93 27.45
CA ASN A 221 -10.22 13.58 27.02
C ASN A 221 -11.43 12.78 27.48
N GLY A 222 -12.38 13.43 28.15
CA GLY A 222 -13.63 12.83 28.62
C GLY A 222 -14.69 13.89 28.86
N SER A 223 -15.50 13.73 29.91
CA SER A 223 -16.46 14.76 30.36
C SER A 223 -15.76 16.04 30.82
N THR A 224 -14.53 15.90 31.33
CA THR A 224 -13.58 16.99 31.51
C THR A 224 -12.24 16.55 30.94
N SER A 225 -11.22 17.41 30.98
CA SER A 225 -9.86 17.05 30.61
C SER A 225 -8.91 17.00 31.80
N TYR A 226 -7.85 16.23 31.64
CA TYR A 226 -6.66 16.25 32.49
C TYR A 226 -5.42 16.18 31.59
N SER A 227 -4.48 17.11 31.78
CA SER A 227 -3.24 17.16 31.02
C SER A 227 -2.03 16.99 31.92
N MET A 228 -1.00 16.37 31.39
CA MET A 228 0.29 16.19 32.05
C MET A 228 1.41 16.15 30.99
N PRO A 229 2.67 16.43 31.37
CA PRO A 229 3.80 16.11 30.51
C PRO A 229 3.81 14.61 30.17
N LEU A 230 4.02 14.25 28.90
CA LEU A 230 4.29 12.86 28.51
C LEU A 230 5.72 12.52 28.93
N PRO A 231 5.95 11.56 29.85
CA PRO A 231 7.30 11.23 30.27
C PRO A 231 8.15 10.75 29.09
N GLN A 232 9.38 11.25 29.01
CA GLN A 232 10.29 10.95 27.90
C GLN A 232 10.52 9.45 27.68
N ALA A 233 10.59 8.66 28.76
CA ALA A 233 10.73 7.21 28.67
C ALA A 233 9.50 6.54 28.01
N GLN A 234 8.28 7.03 28.28
CA GLN A 234 7.05 6.54 27.64
C GLN A 234 7.04 6.91 26.15
N ALA A 235 7.45 8.14 25.81
CA ALA A 235 7.56 8.58 24.41
C ALA A 235 8.54 7.69 23.61
N GLN A 236 9.73 7.42 24.16
CA GLN A 236 10.74 6.56 23.54
C GLN A 236 10.27 5.10 23.39
N GLU A 237 9.62 4.57 24.42
CA GLU A 237 9.03 3.22 24.37
C GLU A 237 7.98 3.12 23.25
N ILE A 238 7.06 4.08 23.17
CA ILE A 238 6.02 4.12 22.15
C ILE A 238 6.63 4.24 20.75
N ALA A 239 7.60 5.13 20.56
CA ALA A 239 8.30 5.29 19.29
C ALA A 239 8.96 3.98 18.84
N THR A 240 9.68 3.31 19.76
CA THR A 240 10.38 2.04 19.48
C THR A 240 9.39 0.94 19.08
N LEU A 241 8.32 0.73 19.86
CA LEU A 241 7.33 -0.31 19.58
C LEU A 241 6.55 -0.01 18.30
N TYR A 242 6.21 1.25 18.04
CA TYR A 242 5.53 1.64 16.80
C TYR A 242 6.43 1.39 15.59
N GLU A 243 7.70 1.79 15.65
CA GLU A 243 8.67 1.55 14.59
C GLU A 243 8.93 0.05 14.35
N TYR A 244 8.96 -0.75 15.40
CA TYR A 244 9.09 -2.20 15.27
C TYR A 244 7.84 -2.82 14.62
N SER A 245 6.64 -2.42 15.04
CA SER A 245 5.37 -2.90 14.46
C SER A 245 5.26 -2.57 12.97
N THR A 246 5.65 -1.35 12.58
CA THR A 246 5.62 -0.91 11.17
C THR A 246 6.70 -1.61 10.36
N THR A 247 7.87 -1.87 10.94
CA THR A 247 8.93 -2.67 10.31
C THR A 247 8.46 -4.10 10.03
N MET A 248 7.83 -4.76 11.01
CA MET A 248 7.24 -6.10 10.83
C MET A 248 6.16 -6.12 9.74
N ARG A 249 5.25 -5.13 9.75
CA ARG A 249 4.19 -5.00 8.74
C ARG A 249 4.75 -4.83 7.34
N ARG A 250 5.74 -3.94 7.18
CA ARG A 250 6.41 -3.71 5.88
C ARG A 250 7.16 -4.95 5.41
N ALA A 251 7.82 -5.67 6.32
CA ALA A 251 8.52 -6.91 5.98
C ALA A 251 7.51 -7.98 5.52
N LYS A 252 6.35 -8.09 6.18
CA LYS A 252 5.30 -9.01 5.75
C LYS A 252 4.78 -8.68 4.36
N VAL A 253 4.52 -7.40 4.07
CA VAL A 253 4.08 -6.96 2.72
C VAL A 253 5.15 -7.26 1.66
N ALA A 254 6.41 -6.93 1.94
CA ALA A 254 7.51 -7.20 1.00
C ALA A 254 7.69 -8.71 0.76
N SER A 255 7.52 -9.54 1.79
CA SER A 255 7.57 -11.01 1.67
C SER A 255 6.44 -11.57 0.82
N LEU A 256 5.22 -11.05 0.98
CA LEU A 256 4.07 -11.47 0.16
C LEU A 256 4.24 -11.05 -1.30
N GLU A 257 4.76 -9.84 -1.55
CA GLU A 257 5.03 -9.38 -2.92
C GLU A 257 6.16 -10.21 -3.56
N LYS A 258 7.24 -10.53 -2.83
CA LYS A 258 8.28 -11.45 -3.29
C LYS A 258 7.69 -12.82 -3.69
N GLU A 259 6.87 -13.42 -2.83
CA GLU A 259 6.24 -14.72 -3.09
C GLU A 259 5.33 -14.69 -4.33
N LYS A 260 4.55 -13.62 -4.48
CA LYS A 260 3.69 -13.39 -5.64
C LYS A 260 4.50 -13.23 -6.93
N LEU A 261 5.55 -12.40 -6.92
CA LEU A 261 6.40 -12.15 -8.08
C LEU A 261 7.18 -13.40 -8.50
N THR A 262 7.69 -14.17 -7.54
CA THR A 262 8.37 -15.44 -7.80
C THR A 262 7.45 -16.41 -8.53
N ARG A 263 6.21 -16.61 -8.03
CA ARG A 263 5.23 -17.46 -8.69
C ARG A 263 4.84 -16.96 -10.08
N ALA A 264 4.67 -15.65 -10.26
CA ALA A 264 4.34 -15.06 -11.55
C ALA A 264 5.45 -15.32 -12.58
N LEU A 265 6.71 -15.19 -12.16
CA LEU A 265 7.89 -15.46 -12.99
C LEU A 265 7.97 -16.93 -13.39
N ASP A 266 7.76 -17.85 -12.45
CA ASP A 266 7.80 -19.30 -12.71
C ASP A 266 6.72 -19.71 -13.72
N ILE A 267 5.50 -19.19 -13.58
CA ILE A 267 4.41 -19.43 -14.53
C ILE A 267 4.76 -18.89 -15.92
N ALA A 268 5.27 -17.66 -16.00
CA ALA A 268 5.63 -17.04 -17.27
C ALA A 268 6.73 -17.84 -18.00
N ARG A 269 7.75 -18.29 -17.28
CA ARG A 269 8.83 -19.12 -17.82
C ARG A 269 8.34 -20.51 -18.24
N ALA A 270 7.49 -21.14 -17.44
CA ALA A 270 6.90 -22.43 -17.78
C ALA A 270 6.00 -22.34 -19.03
N GLN A 271 5.26 -21.24 -19.21
CA GLN A 271 4.49 -20.99 -20.42
C GLN A 271 5.40 -20.78 -21.63
N ALA A 272 6.42 -19.93 -21.50
CA ALA A 272 7.40 -19.68 -22.57
C ALA A 272 8.08 -20.98 -23.04
N ALA A 273 8.51 -21.83 -22.12
CA ALA A 273 9.12 -23.13 -22.43
C ALA A 273 8.17 -24.08 -23.17
N LYS A 274 6.86 -24.07 -22.86
CA LYS A 274 5.86 -24.90 -23.54
C LYS A 274 5.46 -24.40 -24.92
N THR A 275 5.62 -23.09 -25.17
CA THR A 275 5.27 -22.45 -26.45
C THR A 275 6.48 -22.23 -27.36
N TYR A 276 7.69 -22.58 -26.91
CA TYR A 276 8.89 -22.49 -27.73
C TYR A 276 8.82 -23.52 -28.87
N VAL A 277 8.85 -23.02 -30.11
CA VAL A 277 9.00 -23.82 -31.33
C VAL A 277 10.40 -23.53 -31.85
N GLU A 278 11.21 -24.58 -31.95
CA GLU A 278 12.56 -24.50 -32.53
C GLU A 278 12.43 -24.10 -34.01
N PRO A 279 13.14 -23.06 -34.49
CA PRO A 279 13.13 -22.74 -35.91
C PRO A 279 13.79 -23.89 -36.67
N SER A 280 13.05 -24.51 -37.61
CA SER A 280 13.58 -25.57 -38.46
C SER A 280 14.74 -25.04 -39.32
N ASP A 281 15.83 -25.80 -39.39
CA ASP A 281 17.04 -25.49 -40.18
C ASP A 281 16.83 -25.40 -41.71
N ASP A 282 15.59 -25.44 -42.20
CA ASP A 282 15.24 -25.53 -43.62
C ASP A 282 15.04 -24.16 -44.33
N GLU A 283 15.37 -23.03 -43.70
CA GLU A 283 15.42 -21.70 -44.36
C GLU A 283 16.86 -21.14 -44.41
N LYS A 284 17.76 -21.83 -45.12
CA LYS A 284 19.01 -21.28 -45.65
C LYS A 284 19.13 -21.48 -47.16
#